data_AF-A0A8J7E621-F1
#
_entry.id   AF-A0A8J7E621-F1
#
_cell.length_a   1.000
_cell.length_b   1.000
_cell.length_c   1.000
_cell.angle_alpha   90.00
_cell.angle_beta   90.00
_cell.angle_gamma   90.00
#
_symmetry.space_group_name_H-M   'P 1'
#
loop_
_entity.id
_entity.type
_entity.pdbx_description
1 polymer ?
#
loop_
_entity_poly.entity_id
_entity_poly.type
_entity_poly.pdbx_seq_one_letter_code
_entity_poly.pdbx_strand_id
1 'polypeptide(L)'
;MNVISNLSKRSPVEARHRQPKSTVFWARLWLLALTAFGGVALPTLITPPVAQAYTSRVNLFVVREQNESFETLVQRSEIIARAAIQRSFDADLLMTDVVVTVIGDNRGISVPILAVPVSRSEWQLRPDVTQWAQYFEASRNLVVDEVEGEADN
;
A
#
# COMPACT_ATOMS: atom_id res chain seq x y z
N MET A 1 -56.65 -55.60 -2.21
CA MET A 1 -56.81 -56.94 -1.62
C MET A 1 -56.23 -57.98 -2.56
N ASN A 2 -55.17 -58.69 -2.17
CA ASN A 2 -54.98 -60.07 -2.64
C ASN A 2 -54.06 -60.87 -1.70
N VAL A 3 -54.28 -62.17 -1.77
CA VAL A 3 -53.98 -63.23 -0.83
C VAL A 3 -52.53 -63.75 -0.93
N ILE A 4 -51.92 -63.95 0.25
CA ILE A 4 -50.96 -64.98 0.70
C ILE A 4 -50.23 -65.81 -0.38
N SER A 5 -48.89 -65.73 -0.38
CA SER A 5 -47.97 -66.80 -0.83
C SER A 5 -46.87 -66.96 0.23
N ASN A 6 -46.97 -68.01 1.06
CA ASN A 6 -46.24 -69.28 0.92
C ASN A 6 -44.72 -69.14 1.19
N LEU A 7 -44.31 -69.35 2.45
CA LEU A 7 -42.92 -69.66 2.78
C LEU A 7 -42.83 -71.05 3.41
N SER A 8 -42.41 -72.00 2.59
CA SER A 8 -42.12 -73.38 2.95
C SER A 8 -40.80 -73.49 3.71
N LYS A 9 -40.91 -73.90 4.98
CA LYS A 9 -40.21 -75.03 5.63
C LYS A 9 -38.69 -75.19 5.41
N ARG A 10 -37.97 -74.89 6.50
CA ARG A 10 -36.86 -75.65 7.15
C ARG A 10 -35.77 -76.29 6.27
N SER A 11 -34.52 -75.95 6.61
CA SER A 11 -33.54 -76.99 6.97
C SER A 11 -32.56 -76.49 8.06
N PRO A 12 -32.05 -77.39 8.92
CA PRO A 12 -31.38 -77.04 10.17
C PRO A 12 -29.88 -77.37 10.11
N VAL A 13 -29.00 -76.57 10.73
CA VAL A 13 -27.74 -77.11 11.25
C VAL A 13 -27.40 -76.38 12.54
N GLU A 14 -27.64 -77.08 13.64
CA GLU A 14 -27.06 -76.82 14.94
C GLU A 14 -25.54 -76.88 14.86
N ALA A 15 -24.85 -75.75 14.97
CA ALA A 15 -23.49 -75.72 15.47
C ALA A 15 -23.52 -75.14 16.89
N ARG A 16 -23.77 -76.04 17.85
CA ARG A 16 -23.64 -75.77 19.28
C ARG A 16 -22.16 -75.56 19.61
N HIS A 17 -21.67 -74.33 19.51
CA HIS A 17 -20.44 -73.98 20.22
C HIS A 17 -20.83 -73.54 21.62
N ARG A 18 -20.64 -74.45 22.58
CA ARG A 18 -20.75 -74.18 24.01
C ARG A 18 -19.71 -73.11 24.38
N GLN A 19 -20.16 -71.95 24.81
CA GLN A 19 -19.38 -70.97 25.56
C GLN A 19 -19.94 -70.96 26.99
N PRO A 20 -19.13 -71.27 28.01
CA PRO A 20 -19.59 -71.46 29.37
C PRO A 20 -20.07 -70.16 30.04
N LYS A 21 -21.01 -70.37 30.96
CA LYS A 21 -21.76 -69.40 31.75
C LYS A 21 -20.90 -68.74 32.83
N SER A 22 -21.49 -67.70 33.45
CA SER A 22 -21.11 -67.01 34.70
C SER A 22 -20.23 -65.77 34.47
N THR A 23 -20.45 -64.58 35.05
CA THR A 23 -21.48 -64.04 35.95
C THR A 23 -21.31 -62.51 35.92
N VAL A 24 -22.39 -61.81 35.55
CA VAL A 24 -22.97 -60.68 36.29
C VAL A 24 -22.00 -59.64 36.90
N PHE A 25 -22.00 -58.45 36.28
CA PHE A 25 -22.16 -57.16 36.96
C PHE A 25 -21.01 -56.65 37.83
N TRP A 26 -19.99 -56.08 37.18
CA TRP A 26 -19.18 -55.03 37.83
C TRP A 26 -18.88 -53.90 36.85
N ALA A 27 -18.93 -52.69 37.41
CA ALA A 27 -18.31 -51.48 36.88
C ALA A 27 -19.02 -50.77 35.71
N ARG A 28 -20.16 -50.14 36.06
CA ARG A 28 -20.51 -48.79 35.59
C ARG A 28 -19.44 -47.77 36.04
N LEU A 29 -18.23 -47.86 35.52
CA LEU A 29 -17.20 -46.84 35.75
C LEU A 29 -16.11 -46.91 34.66
N TRP A 30 -16.48 -46.68 33.40
CA TRP A 30 -15.55 -46.03 32.47
C TRP A 30 -15.82 -44.54 32.51
N LEU A 31 -15.20 -43.95 33.53
CA LEU A 31 -14.95 -42.54 33.70
C LEU A 31 -14.22 -42.00 32.47
N LEU A 32 -14.75 -40.92 31.88
CA LEU A 32 -14.00 -39.82 31.26
C LEU A 32 -12.79 -40.22 30.39
N ALA A 33 -13.03 -40.64 29.16
CA ALA A 33 -12.03 -40.67 28.10
C ALA A 33 -12.56 -39.96 26.84
N LEU A 34 -12.88 -38.67 26.96
CA LEU A 34 -13.18 -37.83 25.79
C LEU A 34 -12.93 -36.33 26.03
N THR A 35 -11.99 -35.99 26.92
CA THR A 35 -11.35 -34.67 26.92
C THR A 35 -10.05 -34.75 26.13
N ALA A 36 -10.16 -34.95 24.83
CA ALA A 36 -9.03 -34.85 23.91
C ALA A 36 -9.51 -34.32 22.55
N PHE A 37 -10.16 -33.16 22.55
CA PHE A 37 -10.25 -32.32 21.37
C PHE A 37 -10.04 -30.86 21.77
N GLY A 38 -8.94 -30.63 22.50
CA GLY A 38 -8.39 -29.29 22.75
C GLY A 38 -7.70 -28.78 21.48
N GLY A 39 -8.50 -28.40 20.48
CA GLY A 39 -8.00 -27.59 19.37
C GLY A 39 -8.00 -26.13 19.81
N VAL A 40 -6.93 -25.66 20.46
CA VAL A 40 -6.69 -24.22 20.55
C VAL A 40 -6.37 -23.75 19.12
N ALA A 41 -7.35 -23.13 18.47
CA ALA A 41 -7.11 -22.37 17.26
C ALA A 41 -6.18 -21.22 17.64
N LEU A 42 -4.89 -21.36 17.34
CA LEU A 42 -3.97 -20.23 17.39
C LEU A 42 -4.46 -19.25 16.32
N PRO A 43 -4.94 -18.04 16.67
CA PRO A 43 -5.24 -17.07 15.64
C PRO A 43 -3.92 -16.77 14.92
N THR A 44 -3.86 -17.12 13.64
CA THR A 44 -2.75 -16.69 12.80
C THR A 44 -2.84 -15.17 12.74
N LEU A 45 -1.99 -14.50 13.51
CA LEU A 45 -1.75 -13.07 13.39
C LEU A 45 -1.06 -12.84 12.04
N ILE A 46 -1.86 -12.82 10.97
CA ILE A 46 -1.44 -12.34 9.66
C ILE A 46 -1.25 -10.84 9.85
N THR A 47 -0.05 -10.44 10.27
CA THR A 47 0.33 -9.04 10.32
C THR A 47 0.40 -8.59 8.86
N PRO A 48 -0.47 -7.69 8.39
CA PRO A 48 -0.35 -7.16 7.05
C PRO A 48 1.05 -6.54 6.91
N PRO A 49 1.74 -6.73 5.77
CA PRO A 49 3.02 -6.08 5.56
C PRO A 49 2.82 -4.57 5.76
N VAL A 50 3.57 -4.00 6.71
CA VAL A 50 3.66 -2.55 6.86
C VAL A 50 4.34 -2.02 5.61
N ALA A 51 3.54 -1.54 4.65
CA ALA A 51 4.03 -0.75 3.53
C ALA A 51 4.57 0.56 4.12
N GLN A 52 5.87 0.60 4.41
CA GLN A 52 6.56 1.80 4.85
C GLN A 52 6.77 2.66 3.60
N ALA A 53 5.90 3.65 3.39
CA ALA A 53 6.16 4.69 2.41
C ALA A 53 7.39 5.47 2.88
N TYR A 54 8.50 5.28 2.19
CA TYR A 54 9.74 6.01 2.41
C TYR A 54 9.76 7.21 1.47
N THR A 55 9.30 8.35 2.00
CA THR A 55 9.19 9.62 1.29
C THR A 55 10.41 10.50 1.54
N SER A 56 11.11 10.89 0.47
CA SER A 56 12.15 11.92 0.53
C SER A 56 11.59 13.31 0.18
N ARG A 57 12.20 14.36 0.74
CA ARG A 57 11.87 15.75 0.42
C ARG A 57 13.12 16.47 -0.08
N VAL A 58 13.01 17.13 -1.23
CA VAL A 58 14.12 17.83 -1.87
C VAL A 58 13.70 19.27 -2.14
N ASN A 59 14.45 20.22 -1.56
CA ASN A 59 14.25 21.65 -1.81
C ASN A 59 15.36 22.17 -2.71
N LEU A 60 15.00 22.83 -3.81
CA LEU A 60 15.93 23.35 -4.81
C LEU A 60 15.70 24.84 -4.97
N PHE A 61 16.77 25.62 -4.96
CA PHE A 61 16.71 27.06 -5.15
C PHE A 61 17.07 27.42 -6.59
N VAL A 62 16.29 28.33 -7.17
CA VAL A 62 16.48 28.84 -8.54
C VAL A 62 16.50 30.35 -8.48
N VAL A 63 17.62 30.94 -8.88
CA VAL A 63 17.73 32.41 -8.97
C VAL A 63 17.08 32.87 -10.27
N ARG A 64 16.20 33.88 -10.15
CA ARG A 64 15.58 34.54 -11.31
C ARG A 64 16.65 35.27 -12.12
N GLU A 65 16.62 35.08 -13.44
CA GLU A 65 17.50 35.79 -14.37
C GLU A 65 16.98 37.22 -14.66
N GLN A 66 17.88 38.12 -15.09
CA GLN A 66 17.49 39.49 -15.44
C GLN A 66 16.51 39.49 -16.62
N ASN A 67 15.43 40.26 -16.53
CA ASN A 67 14.35 40.31 -17.53
C ASN A 67 13.65 38.96 -17.80
N GLU A 68 13.82 37.97 -16.91
CA GLU A 68 13.14 36.69 -17.04
C GLU A 68 11.64 36.85 -16.78
N SER A 69 10.84 36.35 -17.72
CA SER A 69 9.39 36.29 -17.56
C SER A 69 9.00 35.21 -16.54
N PHE A 70 7.84 35.35 -15.91
CA PHE A 70 7.35 34.34 -14.98
C PHE A 70 7.18 32.96 -15.63
N GLU A 71 6.71 32.92 -16.88
CA GLU A 71 6.53 31.67 -17.63
C GLU A 71 7.87 30.96 -17.87
N THR A 72 8.92 31.71 -18.22
CA THR A 72 10.27 31.17 -18.39
C THR A 72 10.82 30.59 -17.08
N LEU A 73 10.61 31.30 -15.97
CA LEU A 73 11.03 30.84 -14.64
C LEU A 73 10.30 29.55 -14.22
N VAL A 74 8.99 29.46 -14.51
CA VAL A 74 8.20 28.24 -14.27
C VAL A 74 8.72 27.09 -15.12
N GLN A 75 8.94 27.30 -16.42
CA GLN A 75 9.43 26.25 -17.33
C GLN A 75 10.80 25.72 -16.90
N ARG A 76 11.73 26.59 -16.49
CA ARG A 76 13.03 26.18 -15.94
C ARG A 76 12.85 25.39 -14.64
N SER A 77 11.94 25.82 -13.77
CA SER A 77 11.64 25.12 -12.52
C SER A 77 11.11 23.71 -12.77
N GLU A 78 10.29 23.50 -13.79
CA GLU A 78 9.81 22.16 -14.18
C GLU A 78 10.95 21.26 -14.67
N ILE A 79 11.86 21.80 -15.48
CA ILE A 79 13.06 21.07 -15.96
C ILE A 79 13.93 20.65 -14.76
N ILE A 80 14.15 21.57 -13.82
CA ILE A 80 14.93 21.33 -12.60
C ILE A 80 14.26 20.27 -11.72
N ALA A 81 12.94 20.37 -11.53
CA ALA A 81 12.18 19.37 -10.77
C ALA A 81 12.26 17.98 -11.42
N ARG A 82 12.10 17.90 -12.74
CA ARG A 82 12.21 16.64 -13.50
C ARG A 82 13.57 15.98 -13.27
N ALA A 83 14.65 16.74 -13.41
CA ALA A 83 16.00 16.24 -13.20
C ALA A 83 16.23 15.78 -11.76
N ALA A 84 15.69 16.50 -10.78
CA ALA A 84 15.83 16.16 -9.38
C ALA A 84 15.02 14.93 -8.97
N ILE A 85 13.80 14.77 -9.47
CA ILE A 85 12.98 13.57 -9.25
C ILE A 85 13.71 12.34 -9.79
N GLN A 86 14.18 12.41 -11.04
CA GLN A 86 14.92 11.33 -11.67
C GLN A 86 16.16 10.96 -10.85
N ARG A 87 16.99 11.94 -10.51
CA ARG A 87 18.18 11.74 -9.67
C ARG A 87 17.85 11.15 -8.31
N SER A 88 16.74 11.56 -7.69
CA SER A 88 16.37 11.07 -6.35
C SER A 88 15.99 9.59 -6.40
N PHE A 89 15.23 9.17 -7.41
CA PHE A 89 14.90 7.76 -7.62
C PHE A 89 16.08 6.91 -8.06
N ASP A 90 17.04 7.49 -8.78
CA ASP A 90 18.29 6.82 -9.17
C ASP A 90 19.27 6.69 -8.00
N ALA A 91 19.28 7.66 -7.07
CA ALA A 91 20.20 7.69 -5.93
C ALA A 91 19.80 6.71 -4.81
N ASP A 92 18.50 6.48 -4.60
CA ASP A 92 18.00 5.58 -3.56
C ASP A 92 16.92 4.65 -4.11
N LEU A 93 17.26 3.36 -4.23
CA LEU A 93 16.36 2.32 -4.76
C LEU A 93 15.18 2.01 -3.85
N LEU A 94 15.30 2.26 -2.54
CA LEU A 94 14.25 1.98 -1.56
C LEU A 94 13.25 3.13 -1.44
N MET A 95 13.60 4.31 -1.97
CA MET A 95 12.70 5.45 -2.04
C MET A 95 11.48 5.13 -2.90
N THR A 96 10.31 5.27 -2.28
CA THR A 96 9.00 5.00 -2.88
C THR A 96 8.31 6.27 -3.31
N ASP A 97 8.50 7.37 -2.56
CA ASP A 97 7.91 8.67 -2.86
C ASP A 97 8.96 9.79 -2.77
N VAL A 98 8.78 10.83 -3.58
CA VAL A 98 9.55 12.07 -3.46
C VAL A 98 8.64 13.28 -3.54
N VAL A 99 8.96 14.29 -2.74
CA VAL A 99 8.39 15.62 -2.88
C VAL A 99 9.52 16.57 -3.24
N VAL A 100 9.55 17.02 -4.48
CA VAL A 100 10.50 18.04 -4.93
C VAL A 100 9.82 19.40 -4.87
N THR A 101 10.39 20.35 -4.15
CA THR A 101 9.94 21.74 -4.09
C THR A 101 11.00 22.64 -4.70
N VAL A 102 10.62 23.38 -5.73
CA VAL A 102 11.47 24.39 -6.36
C VAL A 102 11.09 25.75 -5.82
N ILE A 103 12.08 26.46 -5.29
CA ILE A 103 11.96 27.75 -4.62
C ILE A 103 12.66 28.78 -5.49
N GLY A 104 11.91 29.76 -5.97
CA GLY A 104 12.46 30.89 -6.69
C GLY A 104 13.07 31.89 -5.72
N ASP A 105 14.25 32.41 -6.06
CA ASP A 105 14.87 33.53 -5.37
C ASP A 105 15.00 34.72 -6.32
N ASN A 106 14.54 35.88 -5.89
CA ASN A 106 14.81 37.14 -6.56
C ASN A 106 15.25 38.18 -5.53
N ARG A 107 16.52 38.61 -5.61
CA ARG A 107 17.09 39.67 -4.76
C ARG A 107 16.84 39.45 -3.26
N GLY A 108 16.91 38.20 -2.79
CA GLY A 108 16.72 37.83 -1.38
C GLY A 108 15.28 37.58 -0.96
N ILE A 109 14.33 37.65 -1.90
CA ILE A 109 12.96 37.17 -1.70
C ILE A 109 12.88 35.74 -2.22
N SER A 110 12.68 34.77 -1.33
CA SER A 110 12.55 33.36 -1.69
C SER A 110 11.10 32.88 -1.54
N VAL A 111 10.49 32.38 -2.61
CA VAL A 111 9.11 31.89 -2.64
C VAL A 111 9.02 30.57 -3.40
N PRO A 112 8.31 29.55 -2.89
CA PRO A 112 8.06 28.32 -3.64
C PRO A 112 7.40 28.63 -4.99
N ILE A 113 7.92 28.08 -6.08
CA ILE A 113 7.34 28.20 -7.43
C ILE A 113 6.41 27.01 -7.68
N LEU A 114 6.92 25.79 -7.45
CA LEU A 114 6.17 24.55 -7.62
C LEU A 114 6.60 23.47 -6.63
N ALA A 115 5.68 22.56 -6.33
CA ALA A 115 5.97 21.31 -5.62
C ALA A 115 5.45 20.12 -6.43
N VAL A 116 6.22 19.04 -6.45
CA VAL A 116 5.91 17.83 -7.21
C VAL A 116 5.99 16.62 -6.28
N PRO A 117 4.88 16.26 -5.61
CA PRO A 117 4.77 14.98 -4.94
C PRO A 117 4.51 13.87 -5.96
N VAL A 118 5.39 12.88 -6.05
CA VAL A 118 5.23 11.76 -6.98
C VAL A 118 5.81 10.47 -6.41
N SER A 119 5.12 9.35 -6.64
CA SER A 119 5.64 8.02 -6.34
C SER A 119 6.52 7.47 -7.47
N ARG A 120 7.41 6.54 -7.16
CA ARG A 120 8.25 5.87 -8.17
C ARG A 120 7.41 5.19 -9.26
N SER A 121 6.33 4.53 -8.86
CA SER A 121 5.41 3.85 -9.78
C SER A 121 4.75 4.82 -10.75
N GLU A 122 4.31 5.98 -10.27
CA GLU A 122 3.72 7.02 -11.11
C GLU A 122 4.76 7.62 -12.07
N TRP A 123 5.96 7.92 -11.57
CA TRP A 123 7.05 8.47 -12.37
C TRP A 123 7.49 7.54 -13.49
N GLN A 124 7.58 6.22 -13.22
CA GLN A 124 7.92 5.22 -14.23
C GLN A 124 6.85 5.09 -15.32
N LEU A 125 5.57 5.28 -14.96
CA LEU A 125 4.46 5.26 -15.93
C LEU A 125 4.46 6.52 -16.81
N ARG A 126 4.81 7.68 -16.24
CA ARG A 126 4.82 8.95 -16.96
C ARG A 126 5.85 9.92 -16.37
N PRO A 127 7.08 10.03 -16.91
CA PRO A 127 8.10 10.90 -16.35
C PRO A 127 7.91 12.38 -16.73
N ASP A 128 6.73 12.94 -16.42
CA ASP A 128 6.39 14.33 -16.69
C ASP A 128 5.87 15.07 -15.45
N VAL A 129 6.58 16.13 -15.08
CA VAL A 129 6.32 16.94 -13.88
C VAL A 129 4.94 17.58 -13.90
N THR A 130 4.46 18.02 -15.06
CA THR A 130 3.20 18.78 -15.20
C THR A 130 1.97 18.03 -14.68
N GLN A 131 2.04 16.71 -14.57
CA GLN A 131 0.94 15.85 -14.13
C GLN A 131 0.70 15.90 -12.62
N TRP A 132 1.75 16.22 -11.85
CA TRP A 132 1.71 16.25 -10.38
C TRP A 132 2.11 17.61 -9.82
N ALA A 133 2.55 18.54 -10.66
CA ALA A 133 2.99 19.86 -10.26
C ALA A 133 1.86 20.65 -9.58
N GLN A 134 2.18 21.16 -8.40
CA GLN A 134 1.38 22.11 -7.66
C GLN A 134 2.05 23.47 -7.76
N TYR A 135 1.47 24.37 -8.54
CA TYR A 135 2.02 25.71 -8.75
C TYR A 135 1.55 26.66 -7.65
N PHE A 136 2.48 27.47 -7.15
CA PHE A 136 2.20 28.44 -6.09
C PHE A 136 1.99 29.83 -6.70
N GLU A 137 0.77 30.34 -6.59
CA GLU A 137 0.39 31.67 -7.10
C GLU A 137 1.23 32.82 -6.51
N ALA A 138 1.67 32.69 -5.26
CA ALA A 138 2.50 33.68 -4.57
C ALA A 138 3.85 33.93 -5.28
N SER A 139 4.33 32.98 -6.08
CA SER A 139 5.58 33.12 -6.84
C SER A 139 5.50 34.15 -7.96
N ARG A 140 4.30 34.54 -8.42
CA ARG A 140 4.14 35.61 -9.42
C ARG A 140 4.76 36.93 -8.95
N ASN A 141 4.74 37.18 -7.64
CA ASN A 141 5.32 38.38 -7.04
C ASN A 141 6.85 38.45 -7.18
N LEU A 142 7.54 37.33 -7.48
CA LEU A 142 8.98 37.34 -7.73
C LEU A 142 9.37 38.10 -9.00
N VAL A 143 8.44 38.34 -9.92
CA VAL A 143 8.72 38.94 -11.24
C VAL A 143 8.30 40.41 -11.31
N VAL A 144 7.57 40.92 -10.32
CA VAL A 144 6.84 42.21 -10.37
C VAL A 144 7.73 43.46 -10.36
N ASP A 145 9.05 43.35 -10.20
CA ASP A 145 9.94 44.52 -10.27
C ASP A 145 10.41 44.80 -11.70
N GLU A 146 9.78 45.77 -12.37
CA GLU A 146 10.38 46.90 -13.14
C GLU A 146 9.29 47.66 -13.96
N VAL A 147 8.50 48.52 -13.31
CA VAL A 147 7.67 49.53 -13.99
C VAL A 147 7.62 50.83 -13.17
N GLU A 148 8.76 51.46 -12.89
CA GLU A 148 8.78 52.87 -12.49
C GLU A 148 10.20 53.42 -12.61
N GLY A 149 10.45 54.29 -13.60
CA GLY A 149 11.77 54.91 -13.74
C GLY A 149 12.09 55.68 -15.02
N GLU A 150 11.24 55.65 -16.06
CA GLU A 150 11.46 56.47 -17.27
C GLU A 150 10.27 57.40 -17.51
N ALA A 151 10.15 58.39 -16.64
CA ALA A 151 9.42 59.61 -16.92
C ALA A 151 10.40 60.78 -16.74
N ASP A 152 10.73 61.39 -17.87
CA ASP A 152 11.13 62.80 -18.03
C ASP A 152 12.56 63.19 -17.62
N ASN A 153 13.44 63.33 -18.64
CA ASN A 153 14.46 64.38 -18.70
C ASN A 153 14.74 64.79 -20.16
#